data_AF-A0A940BB53-F1
#
_entry.id   AF-A0A940BB53-F1
#
_cell.length_a   1.000
_cell.length_b   1.000
_cell.length_c   1.000
_cell.angle_alpha   90.00
_cell.angle_beta   90.00
_cell.angle_gamma   90.00
#
_symmetry.space_group_name_H-M   'P 1'
#
loop_
_entity.id
_entity.type
_entity.pdbx_description
1 polymer ?
#
loop_
_entity_poly.entity_id
_entity_poly.type
_entity_poly.pdbx_seq_one_letter_code
_entity_poly.pdbx_strand_id
1 'polypeptide(L)'
;SETNADSTLKTLSKYVIECESGSWGNIDNITQLDDGDDVARQLWGDGWRMPTWAEMNELLEICNHTNETVNGVSGTRFIGPNGNSIFLPWAGTMYNGELEYPARAYYWTSTLNADDCRYGEGLFLSAKFCMRGNGFFRCSGRLVRPVHD
;
A
#
# COMPACT_ATOMS: atom_id res chain seq x y z
N SER A 1 -19.92 30.86 21.45
CA SER A 1 -19.53 31.30 20.11
C SER A 1 -18.32 30.51 19.70
N GLU A 2 -18.54 29.33 19.13
CA GLU A 2 -17.45 28.50 18.60
C GLU A 2 -17.16 28.98 17.18
N THR A 3 -15.91 29.33 16.96
CA THR A 3 -15.36 29.81 15.70
C THR A 3 -15.47 28.72 14.65
N ASN A 4 -16.16 29.04 13.55
CA ASN A 4 -16.14 28.28 12.30
C ASN A 4 -14.69 28.02 11.90
N ALA A 5 -14.23 26.78 12.05
CA ALA A 5 -13.07 26.30 11.33
C ALA A 5 -13.44 26.35 9.83
N ASP A 6 -12.70 27.14 9.08
CA ASP A 6 -12.74 27.21 7.62
C ASP A 6 -12.53 25.79 7.05
N SER A 7 -13.63 25.09 6.78
CA SER A 7 -13.66 23.75 6.24
C SER A 7 -13.57 23.80 4.71
N THR A 8 -12.48 24.37 4.20
CA THR A 8 -12.07 24.06 2.83
C THR A 8 -11.74 22.57 2.78
N LEU A 9 -12.71 21.77 2.34
CA LEU A 9 -12.52 20.35 2.03
C LEU A 9 -11.31 20.25 1.11
N LYS A 10 -10.24 19.62 1.59
CA LYS A 10 -9.07 19.31 0.76
C LYS A 10 -9.50 18.30 -0.28
N THR A 11 -9.59 18.72 -1.53
CA THR A 11 -9.82 17.85 -2.67
C THR A 11 -8.50 17.20 -3.10
N LEU A 12 -8.60 16.01 -3.67
CA LEU A 12 -7.50 15.33 -4.34
C LEU A 12 -7.13 16.08 -5.62
N SER A 13 -5.83 16.20 -5.87
CA SER A 13 -5.30 16.90 -7.05
C SER A 13 -4.81 15.95 -8.16
N LYS A 14 -4.68 14.64 -7.85
CA LYS A 14 -4.23 13.59 -8.77
C LYS A 14 -4.84 12.22 -8.45
N TYR A 15 -4.87 11.35 -9.45
CA TYR A 15 -5.37 9.98 -9.39
C TYR A 15 -6.82 9.94 -8.93
N VAL A 16 -7.65 10.73 -9.61
CA VAL A 16 -9.07 10.86 -9.33
C VAL A 16 -9.83 10.15 -10.44
N ILE A 17 -10.52 9.08 -10.07
CA ILE A 17 -11.45 8.35 -10.93
C ILE A 17 -12.88 8.75 -10.60
N GLU A 18 -13.79 8.52 -11.52
CA GLU A 18 -15.22 8.58 -11.22
C GLU A 18 -15.57 7.49 -10.19
N CYS A 19 -16.19 7.89 -9.08
CA CYS A 19 -16.63 6.95 -8.05
C CYS A 19 -17.99 7.37 -7.49
N GLU A 20 -18.80 6.39 -7.07
CA GLU A 20 -20.18 6.62 -6.61
C GLU A 20 -20.28 7.57 -5.40
N SER A 21 -19.18 7.74 -4.66
CA SER A 21 -19.13 8.54 -3.42
C SER A 21 -19.01 10.06 -3.60
N GLY A 22 -19.00 10.57 -4.84
CA GLY A 22 -18.93 11.99 -5.18
C GLY A 22 -17.62 12.43 -5.83
N SER A 23 -17.55 13.68 -6.28
CA SER A 23 -16.35 14.25 -6.91
C SER A 23 -15.34 14.70 -5.85
N TRP A 24 -14.20 14.00 -5.77
CA TRP A 24 -13.11 14.31 -4.85
C TRP A 24 -12.06 15.25 -5.46
N GLY A 25 -12.32 15.80 -6.64
CA GLY A 25 -11.38 16.60 -7.43
C GLY A 25 -11.69 16.49 -8.93
N ASN A 26 -10.81 17.07 -9.75
CA ASN A 26 -10.90 16.92 -11.20
C ASN A 26 -10.51 15.49 -11.59
N ILE A 27 -11.39 14.79 -12.31
CA ILE A 27 -11.17 13.41 -12.76
C ILE A 27 -10.05 13.39 -13.81
N ASP A 28 -9.03 12.55 -13.57
CA ASP A 28 -7.91 12.32 -14.50
C ASP A 28 -7.84 10.86 -14.99
N ASN A 29 -8.58 9.94 -14.37
CA ASN A 29 -8.63 8.51 -14.70
C ASN A 29 -7.28 7.78 -14.64
N ILE A 30 -6.30 8.33 -13.91
CA ILE A 30 -5.00 7.70 -13.73
C ILE A 30 -5.08 6.71 -12.56
N THR A 31 -4.76 5.44 -12.81
CA THR A 31 -4.88 4.35 -11.83
C THR A 31 -3.55 3.70 -11.42
N GLN A 32 -2.44 4.18 -12.00
CA GLN A 32 -1.07 3.78 -11.68
C GLN A 32 -0.26 5.02 -11.31
N LEU A 33 0.68 4.88 -10.39
CA LEU A 33 1.56 5.98 -10.01
C LEU A 33 2.46 6.40 -11.18
N ASP A 34 2.59 7.71 -11.37
CA ASP A 34 3.66 8.29 -12.19
C ASP A 34 5.02 8.14 -11.48
N ASP A 35 6.11 8.13 -12.24
CA ASP A 35 7.49 8.03 -11.71
C ASP A 35 7.79 9.07 -10.61
N GLY A 36 7.20 10.25 -10.69
CA GLY A 36 7.35 11.34 -9.71
C GLY A 36 6.71 11.05 -8.35
N ASP A 37 5.68 10.20 -8.33
CA ASP A 37 4.89 9.87 -7.14
C ASP A 37 5.19 8.45 -6.60
N ASP A 38 5.99 7.66 -7.33
CA ASP A 38 6.50 6.36 -6.89
C ASP A 38 7.73 6.53 -5.97
N VAL A 39 7.55 6.27 -4.67
CA VAL A 39 8.62 6.44 -3.67
C VAL A 39 9.82 5.51 -3.90
N ALA A 40 9.62 4.32 -4.47
CA ALA A 40 10.72 3.41 -4.79
C ALA A 40 11.58 4.00 -5.90
N ARG A 41 10.93 4.53 -6.94
CA ARG A 41 11.61 5.21 -8.04
C ARG A 41 12.35 6.46 -7.56
N GLN A 42 11.70 7.28 -6.74
CA GLN A 42 12.29 8.52 -6.21
C GLN A 42 13.52 8.26 -5.33
N LEU A 43 13.53 7.16 -4.56
CA LEU A 43 14.63 6.85 -3.66
C LEU A 43 15.74 6.06 -4.33
N TRP A 44 15.42 5.09 -5.19
CA TRP A 44 16.38 4.10 -5.71
C TRP A 44 16.67 4.26 -7.21
N GLY A 45 15.93 5.12 -7.91
CA GLY A 45 16.14 5.50 -9.30
C GLY A 45 15.62 4.50 -10.34
N ASP A 46 15.86 4.81 -11.61
CA ASP A 46 16.30 3.88 -12.66
C ASP A 46 15.86 2.41 -12.50
N GLY A 47 14.64 2.02 -12.87
CA GLY A 47 14.18 0.62 -12.89
C GLY A 47 13.53 0.12 -11.59
N TRP A 48 13.66 0.84 -10.48
CA TRP A 48 12.93 0.55 -9.25
C TRP A 48 11.53 1.14 -9.29
N ARG A 49 10.56 0.37 -8.80
CA ARG A 49 9.17 0.79 -8.65
C ARG A 49 8.49 0.11 -7.48
N MET A 50 7.36 0.66 -7.07
CA MET A 50 6.41 -0.04 -6.21
C MET A 50 5.82 -1.24 -6.96
N PRO A 51 5.51 -2.33 -6.24
CA PRO A 51 4.83 -3.47 -6.83
C PRO A 51 3.40 -3.08 -7.18
N THR A 52 2.88 -3.65 -8.26
CA THR A 52 1.47 -3.56 -8.63
C THR A 52 0.62 -4.49 -7.75
N TRP A 53 -0.70 -4.30 -7.76
CA TRP A 53 -1.58 -5.27 -7.11
C TRP A 53 -1.47 -6.67 -7.73
N ALA A 54 -1.29 -6.77 -9.05
CA ALA A 54 -1.17 -8.06 -9.73
C ALA A 54 0.02 -8.89 -9.21
N GLU A 55 1.17 -8.26 -8.99
CA GLU A 55 2.36 -8.92 -8.44
C GLU A 55 2.17 -9.34 -6.97
N MET A 56 1.53 -8.49 -6.16
CA MET A 56 1.19 -8.86 -4.78
C MET A 56 0.13 -9.97 -4.71
N ASN A 57 -0.80 -9.99 -5.65
CA ASN A 57 -1.80 -11.05 -5.77
C ASN A 57 -1.15 -12.38 -6.16
N GLU A 58 -0.14 -12.37 -7.03
CA GLU A 58 0.66 -13.56 -7.35
C GLU A 58 1.31 -14.16 -6.09
N LEU A 59 1.85 -13.33 -5.19
CA LEU A 59 2.37 -13.81 -3.91
C LEU A 59 1.30 -14.50 -3.06
N LEU A 60 0.07 -13.98 -3.05
CA LEU A 60 -1.03 -14.55 -2.26
C LEU A 60 -1.54 -15.88 -2.85
N GLU A 61 -1.69 -15.95 -4.17
CA GLU A 61 -2.29 -17.09 -4.87
C GLU A 61 -1.30 -18.24 -5.08
N ILE A 62 -0.04 -17.92 -5.35
CA ILE A 62 0.94 -18.90 -5.87
C ILE A 62 1.98 -19.29 -4.80
N CYS A 63 2.36 -18.38 -3.91
CA CYS A 63 3.42 -18.67 -2.95
C CYS A 63 2.88 -19.33 -1.67
N ASN A 64 3.67 -20.24 -1.12
CA ASN A 64 3.46 -20.70 0.25
C ASN A 64 3.93 -19.60 1.21
N HIS A 65 3.25 -19.44 2.34
CA HIS A 65 3.65 -18.46 3.34
C HIS A 65 3.70 -19.04 4.75
N THR A 66 4.67 -18.57 5.53
CA THR A 66 4.84 -18.94 6.95
C THR A 66 5.24 -17.72 7.75
N ASN A 67 4.66 -17.57 8.93
CA ASN A 67 5.06 -16.52 9.86
C ASN A 67 6.31 -16.96 10.63
N GLU A 68 7.29 -16.06 10.70
CA GLU A 68 8.56 -16.33 11.38
C GLU A 68 9.16 -15.05 11.98
N THR A 69 10.19 -15.22 12.80
CA THR A 69 10.99 -14.13 13.33
C THR A 69 12.41 -14.27 12.82
N VAL A 70 12.88 -13.29 12.05
CA VAL A 70 14.24 -13.24 11.50
C VAL A 70 14.99 -12.11 12.19
N ASN A 71 16.11 -12.42 12.86
CA ASN A 71 16.94 -11.43 13.56
C ASN A 71 16.15 -10.53 14.54
N GLY A 72 15.16 -11.10 15.23
CA GLY A 72 14.31 -10.37 16.18
C GLY A 72 13.15 -9.59 15.54
N VAL A 73 12.99 -9.64 14.22
CA VAL A 73 11.89 -8.99 13.50
C VAL A 73 10.86 -10.04 13.09
N SER A 74 9.63 -9.89 13.56
CA SER A 74 8.51 -10.75 13.15
C SER A 74 7.99 -10.37 11.77
N GLY A 75 7.59 -11.35 10.98
CA GLY A 75 7.10 -11.13 9.63
C GLY A 75 6.55 -12.40 8.99
N THR A 76 6.26 -12.29 7.69
CA THR A 76 5.78 -13.40 6.86
C THR A 76 6.81 -13.69 5.77
N ARG A 77 7.29 -14.93 5.72
CA ARG A 77 8.09 -15.43 4.59
C ARG A 77 7.17 -15.97 3.52
N PHE A 78 7.39 -15.56 2.28
CA PHE A 78 6.79 -16.13 1.08
C PHE A 78 7.83 -16.96 0.35
N ILE A 79 7.44 -18.16 -0.08
CA ILE A 79 8.28 -19.10 -0.81
C ILE A 79 7.57 -19.41 -2.13
N GLY A 80 8.20 -19.00 -3.22
CA GLY A 80 7.69 -19.24 -4.57
C GLY A 80 7.85 -20.69 -5.01
N PRO A 81 7.14 -21.13 -6.05
CA PRO A 81 7.26 -22.48 -6.60
C PRO A 81 8.67 -22.83 -7.08
N ASN A 82 9.46 -21.81 -7.44
CA ASN A 82 10.86 -21.94 -7.83
C ASN A 82 11.82 -22.13 -6.64
N GLY A 83 11.32 -22.15 -5.40
CA GLY A 83 12.11 -22.30 -4.17
C GLY A 83 12.75 -20.99 -3.66
N ASN A 84 12.66 -19.90 -4.42
CA ASN A 84 13.11 -18.60 -3.95
C ASN A 84 12.15 -18.07 -2.88
N SER A 85 12.68 -17.27 -1.95
CA SER A 85 11.86 -16.73 -0.86
C SER A 85 12.17 -15.27 -0.57
N ILE A 86 11.14 -14.57 -0.10
CA ILE A 86 11.22 -13.20 0.41
C ILE A 86 10.63 -13.17 1.83
N PHE A 87 11.18 -12.30 2.68
CA PHE A 87 10.63 -12.06 4.01
C PHE A 87 10.06 -10.65 4.09
N LEU A 88 8.78 -10.54 4.45
CA LEU A 88 8.07 -9.28 4.62
C LEU A 88 7.87 -9.01 6.12
N PRO A 89 8.62 -8.07 6.72
CA PRO A 89 8.48 -7.75 8.14
C PRO A 89 7.11 -7.14 8.47
N TRP A 90 6.66 -7.38 9.70
CA TRP A 90 5.54 -6.67 10.31
C TRP A 90 6.09 -5.45 11.03
N ALA A 91 5.71 -4.27 10.55
CA ALA A 91 6.21 -2.99 11.05
C ALA A 91 5.09 -1.94 11.19
N GLY A 92 3.84 -2.38 11.26
CA GLY A 92 2.67 -1.55 11.47
C GLY A 92 2.37 -0.57 10.35
N THR A 93 1.73 0.53 10.72
CA THR A 93 1.37 1.65 9.84
C THR A 93 1.63 2.95 10.58
N MET A 94 2.00 4.01 9.86
CA MET A 94 2.16 5.34 10.42
C MET A 94 0.88 6.15 10.23
N TYR A 95 0.31 6.62 11.32
CA TYR A 95 -0.87 7.48 11.32
C TYR A 95 -0.65 8.66 12.27
N ASN A 96 -0.87 9.88 11.77
CA ASN A 96 -0.67 11.11 12.54
C ASN A 96 0.71 11.23 13.25
N GLY A 97 1.77 10.68 12.64
CA GLY A 97 3.12 10.69 13.20
C GLY A 97 3.41 9.58 14.22
N GLU A 98 2.43 8.71 14.50
CA GLU A 98 2.57 7.61 15.45
C GLU A 98 2.57 6.25 14.73
N LEU A 99 3.27 5.28 15.33
CA LEU A 99 3.27 3.89 14.88
C LEU A 99 2.08 3.15 15.47
N GLU A 100 1.19 2.68 14.60
CA GLU A 100 0.05 1.86 14.97
C GLU A 100 0.24 0.41 14.52
N TYR A 101 -0.33 -0.52 15.31
CA TYR A 101 -0.39 -1.96 15.00
C TYR A 101 0.97 -2.60 14.64
N PRO A 102 2.01 -2.50 15.48
CA PRO A 102 3.37 -2.97 15.16
C PRO A 102 3.47 -4.47 14.86
N ALA A 103 2.51 -5.28 15.33
CA ALA A 103 2.42 -6.72 15.05
C ALA A 103 1.68 -7.06 13.75
N ARG A 104 1.48 -6.08 12.86
CA ARG A 104 0.83 -6.23 11.55
C ARG A 104 1.69 -5.59 10.47
N ALA A 105 1.40 -5.88 9.22
CA ALA A 105 2.00 -5.20 8.09
C ALA A 105 0.93 -4.74 7.11
N TYR A 106 1.12 -3.52 6.62
CA TYR A 106 0.31 -2.91 5.58
C TYR A 106 1.32 -2.51 4.50
N TYR A 107 1.31 -3.20 3.36
CA TYR A 107 2.18 -2.87 2.23
C TYR A 107 1.40 -2.18 1.14
N TRP A 108 1.95 -1.08 0.63
CA TRP A 108 1.39 -0.40 -0.53
C TRP A 108 1.72 -1.11 -1.83
N THR A 109 0.81 -0.96 -2.79
CA THR A 109 1.06 -1.19 -4.21
C THR A 109 0.94 0.12 -4.98
N SER A 110 1.41 0.15 -6.24
CA SER A 110 1.25 1.27 -7.17
C SER A 110 -0.18 1.39 -7.73
N THR A 111 -1.09 0.47 -7.38
CA THR A 111 -2.40 0.34 -8.00
C THR A 111 -3.48 1.06 -7.18
N LEU A 112 -4.23 1.94 -7.85
CA LEU A 112 -5.40 2.61 -7.26
C LEU A 112 -6.57 1.64 -7.09
N ASN A 113 -7.38 1.84 -6.05
CA ASN A 113 -8.66 1.14 -5.96
C ASN A 113 -9.63 1.66 -7.04
N ALA A 114 -10.18 0.76 -7.85
CA ALA A 114 -11.02 1.10 -8.99
C ALA A 114 -12.44 1.57 -8.60
N ASP A 115 -12.87 1.31 -7.37
CA ASP A 115 -14.22 1.64 -6.90
C ASP A 115 -14.24 2.98 -6.14
N ASP A 116 -13.11 3.39 -5.57
CA ASP A 116 -13.00 4.60 -4.76
C ASP A 116 -11.55 5.16 -4.73
N CYS A 117 -11.37 6.31 -5.36
CA CYS A 117 -10.08 6.99 -5.48
C CYS A 117 -9.45 7.43 -4.15
N ARG A 118 -10.16 7.36 -3.02
CA ARG A 118 -9.58 7.63 -1.70
C ARG A 118 -8.69 6.48 -1.21
N TYR A 119 -8.88 5.29 -1.77
CA TYR A 119 -8.16 4.09 -1.38
C TYR A 119 -7.13 3.65 -2.42
N GLY A 120 -6.04 3.07 -1.94
CA GLY A 120 -5.09 2.32 -2.76
C GLY A 120 -5.21 0.82 -2.48
N GLU A 121 -4.74 0.01 -3.40
CA GLU A 121 -4.62 -1.43 -3.20
C GLU A 121 -3.36 -1.74 -2.39
N GLY A 122 -3.42 -2.81 -1.59
CA GLY A 122 -2.30 -3.21 -0.76
C GLY A 122 -2.40 -4.63 -0.24
N LEU A 123 -1.36 -5.03 0.48
CA LEU A 123 -1.28 -6.32 1.15
C LEU A 123 -1.39 -6.12 2.66
N PHE A 124 -2.22 -6.94 3.31
CA PHE A 124 -2.39 -6.97 4.76
C PHE A 124 -1.87 -8.29 5.34
N LEU A 125 -0.91 -8.17 6.26
CA LEU A 125 -0.27 -9.30 6.94
C LEU A 125 -0.41 -9.18 8.45
N SER A 126 -0.66 -10.32 9.11
CA SER A 126 -0.60 -10.45 10.56
C SER A 126 -0.40 -11.92 10.92
N ALA A 127 -0.30 -12.21 12.22
CA ALA A 127 -0.25 -13.58 12.71
C ALA A 127 -1.42 -14.47 12.24
N LYS A 128 -2.57 -13.88 11.88
CA LYS A 128 -3.79 -14.60 11.47
C LYS A 128 -4.18 -14.42 10.01
N PHE A 129 -3.65 -13.41 9.33
CA PHE A 129 -4.15 -12.98 8.02
C PHE A 129 -3.01 -12.76 7.05
N CYS A 130 -3.20 -13.27 5.84
CA CYS A 130 -2.37 -13.04 4.67
C CYS A 130 -3.35 -12.81 3.51
N MET A 131 -3.68 -11.55 3.23
CA MET A 131 -4.78 -11.23 2.31
C MET A 131 -4.65 -9.82 1.71
N ARG A 132 -5.47 -9.53 0.70
CA ARG A 132 -5.67 -8.18 0.18
C ARG A 132 -6.04 -7.21 1.29
N GLY A 133 -5.40 -6.06 1.30
CA GLY A 133 -5.74 -4.93 2.14
C GLY A 133 -6.86 -4.12 1.51
N ASN A 134 -7.98 -3.97 2.23
CA ASN A 134 -9.11 -3.15 1.79
C ASN A 134 -9.15 -1.84 2.58
N GLY A 135 -9.68 -0.77 1.95
CA GLY A 135 -9.93 0.50 2.63
C GLY A 135 -8.67 1.24 3.06
N PHE A 136 -7.56 1.04 2.36
CA PHE A 136 -6.30 1.72 2.68
C PHE A 136 -6.35 3.15 2.17
N PHE A 137 -6.66 4.12 3.04
CA PHE A 137 -6.62 5.53 2.67
C PHE A 137 -5.23 5.91 2.15
N ARG A 138 -5.16 6.52 0.96
CA ARG A 138 -3.87 6.89 0.32
C ARG A 138 -3.03 7.87 1.13
N CYS A 139 -3.63 8.55 2.12
CA CYS A 139 -2.93 9.45 3.03
C CYS A 139 -2.25 8.76 4.24
N SER A 140 -2.46 7.45 4.47
CA SER A 140 -1.80 6.76 5.60
C SER A 140 -0.41 6.26 5.20
N GLY A 141 0.54 6.34 6.14
CA GLY A 141 1.89 5.81 5.93
C GLY A 141 1.89 4.29 6.05
N ARG A 142 2.38 3.60 5.02
CA ARG A 142 2.46 2.13 4.96
C ARG A 142 3.82 1.71 4.43
N LEU A 143 4.12 0.42 4.57
CA LEU A 143 5.37 -0.16 4.13
C LEU A 143 5.41 -0.24 2.60
N VAL A 144 6.60 -0.13 2.03
CA VAL A 144 6.84 -0.35 0.60
C VAL A 144 7.91 -1.41 0.45
N ARG A 145 7.62 -2.46 -0.31
CA ARG A 145 8.63 -3.44 -0.73
C ARG A 145 8.87 -3.26 -2.23
N PRO A 146 9.88 -2.47 -2.62
CA PRO A 146 10.12 -2.16 -4.02
C PRO A 146 10.54 -3.39 -4.81
N VAL A 147 10.21 -3.37 -6.09
CA VAL A 147 10.61 -4.34 -7.11
C VAL A 147 11.43 -3.63 -8.18
N HIS A 148 12.20 -4.40 -8.95
CA HIS A 148 13.05 -3.90 -10.02
C HIS A 148 12.80 -4.73 -11.27
N ASP A 149 12.69 -4.06 -12.41
CA ASP A 149 12.47 -4.68 -13.72
C ASP A 149 13.77 -5.08 -14.44
#